data_AF-A8YXC1-F1
#
_entry.id   AF-A8YXC1-F1
#
_cell.length_a   1.000
_cell.length_b   1.000
_cell.length_c   1.000
_cell.angle_alpha   90.00
_cell.angle_beta   90.00
_cell.angle_gamma   90.00
#
_symmetry.space_group_name_H-M   'P 1'
#
loop_
_entity.id
_entity.type
_entity.pdbx_description
1 polymer ?
#
loop_
_entity_poly.entity_id
_entity_poly.type
_entity_poly.pdbx_seq_one_letter_code
_entity_poly.pdbx_strand_id
1 'polypeptide(L)'
;MFGAINKNKKIKEGLKMYQEDKNDLKIWLLNNITDLLVDENTKPEERKVLLNAKHQLETGESVNYVCNLIRVGLDPLSWQSKLSKGVTKFHYEIANGARPVSHQAGALGGAALGLAFSDIGRR
;
A
#
# COMPACT_ATOMS: atom_id res chain seq x y z
N MET A 1 20.32 -3.43 40.15
CA MET A 1 19.63 -2.37 39.37
C MET A 1 19.84 -2.45 37.84
N PHE A 2 20.69 -3.33 37.29
CA PHE A 2 20.97 -3.37 35.83
C PHE A 2 19.89 -4.02 34.94
N GLY A 3 18.96 -4.81 35.49
CA GLY A 3 17.93 -5.52 34.69
C GLY A 3 16.79 -4.64 34.16
N ALA A 4 16.49 -3.50 34.80
CA ALA A 4 15.40 -2.60 34.39
C ALA A 4 15.78 -1.71 33.20
N ILE A 5 17.06 -1.34 33.10
CA ILE A 5 17.58 -0.46 32.03
C ILE A 5 17.54 -1.19 30.68
N ASN A 6 17.86 -2.48 30.66
CA ASN A 6 17.92 -3.27 29.43
C ASN A 6 16.53 -3.59 28.84
N LYS A 7 15.51 -3.80 29.70
CA LYS A 7 14.12 -3.97 29.26
C LYS A 7 13.56 -2.70 28.59
N ASN A 8 13.81 -1.53 29.17
CA ASN A 8 13.36 -0.25 28.60
C ASN A 8 14.01 0.07 27.25
N LYS A 9 15.26 -0.33 27.03
CA LYS A 9 15.93 -0.18 25.73
C LYS A 9 15.26 -1.04 24.65
N LYS A 10 15.03 -2.33 24.94
CA LYS A 10 14.39 -3.26 23.99
C LYS A 10 12.95 -2.85 23.62
N ILE A 11 12.20 -2.31 24.58
CA ILE A 11 10.83 -1.80 24.32
C ILE A 11 10.87 -0.57 23.41
N LYS A 12 11.81 0.36 23.62
CA LYS A 12 11.96 1.55 22.77
C LYS A 12 12.38 1.21 21.34
N GLU A 13 13.28 0.24 21.17
CA GLU A 13 13.69 -0.26 19.85
C GLU A 13 12.53 -0.94 19.12
N GLY A 14 11.75 -1.78 19.82
CA GLY A 14 10.53 -2.38 19.27
C GLY A 14 9.52 -1.31 18.83
N LEU A 15 9.21 -0.34 19.70
CA LEU A 15 8.29 0.77 19.37
C LEU A 15 8.77 1.59 18.17
N LYS A 16 10.08 1.81 18.04
CA LYS A 16 10.68 2.53 16.92
C LYS A 16 10.51 1.76 15.61
N MET A 17 10.83 0.45 15.60
CA MET A 17 10.60 -0.41 14.43
C MET A 17 9.12 -0.45 14.02
N TYR A 18 8.20 -0.63 14.98
CA TYR A 18 6.75 -0.63 14.70
C TYR A 18 6.27 0.71 14.11
N GLN A 19 6.88 1.82 14.50
CA GLN A 19 6.52 3.14 13.99
C GLN A 19 7.10 3.38 12.59
N GLU A 20 8.32 2.92 12.32
CA GLU A 20 8.95 2.93 11.00
C GLU A 20 8.14 2.09 10.00
N ASP A 21 7.76 0.86 10.36
CA ASP A 21 6.93 -0.01 9.52
C ASP A 21 5.58 0.65 9.18
N LYS A 22 4.91 1.28 10.15
CA LYS A 22 3.65 1.99 9.92
C LYS A 22 3.81 3.18 8.96
N ASN A 23 4.93 3.90 9.05
CA ASN A 23 5.21 5.03 8.16
C ASN A 23 5.53 4.53 6.74
N ASP A 24 6.29 3.45 6.59
CA ASP A 24 6.62 2.85 5.30
C ASP A 24 5.36 2.39 4.55
N LEU A 25 4.42 1.76 5.27
CA LEU A 25 3.12 1.38 4.72
C LEU A 25 2.30 2.58 4.24
N LYS A 26 2.26 3.64 5.04
CA LYS A 26 1.53 4.87 4.71
C LYS A 26 2.13 5.54 3.46
N ILE A 27 3.46 5.64 3.40
CA ILE A 27 4.18 6.22 2.27
C ILE A 27 3.95 5.40 1.01
N TRP A 28 4.06 4.07 1.07
CA TRP A 28 3.79 3.21 -0.08
C TRP A 28 2.37 3.37 -0.60
N LEU A 29 1.38 3.43 0.29
CA LEU A 29 -0.01 3.60 -0.11
C LEU A 29 -0.25 4.97 -0.76
N LEU A 30 0.33 6.04 -0.20
CA LEU A 30 0.24 7.38 -0.77
C LEU A 30 0.92 7.50 -2.13
N ASN A 31 2.08 6.88 -2.32
CA ASN A 31 2.79 6.90 -3.60
C ASN A 31 1.98 6.19 -4.68
N ASN A 32 1.52 4.96 -4.44
CA ASN A 32 0.71 4.22 -5.41
C ASN A 32 -0.59 4.94 -5.75
N ILE A 33 -1.29 5.51 -4.75
CA ILE A 33 -2.49 6.29 -5.00
C ILE A 33 -2.16 7.52 -5.86
N THR A 34 -1.07 8.23 -5.57
CA THR A 34 -0.69 9.43 -6.33
C THR A 34 -0.31 9.09 -7.77
N ASP A 35 0.45 8.01 -7.99
CA ASP A 35 0.80 7.52 -9.33
C ASP A 35 -0.46 7.20 -10.16
N LEU A 36 -1.45 6.54 -9.56
CA LEU A 36 -2.73 6.26 -10.23
C LEU A 36 -3.56 7.52 -10.45
N LEU A 37 -3.46 8.53 -9.58
CA LEU A 37 -4.17 9.79 -9.74
C LEU A 37 -3.61 10.65 -10.88
N VAL A 38 -2.32 10.52 -11.21
CA VAL A 38 -1.70 11.21 -12.35
C VAL A 38 -1.79 10.42 -13.65
N ASP A 39 -2.01 9.10 -13.60
CA ASP A 39 -2.23 8.27 -14.80
C ASP A 39 -3.51 8.71 -15.52
N GLU A 40 -3.40 9.05 -16.81
CA GLU A 40 -4.51 9.47 -17.67
C GLU A 40 -5.54 8.35 -17.90
N ASN A 41 -5.12 7.09 -17.81
CA ASN A 41 -5.98 5.92 -18.04
C ASN A 41 -6.88 5.60 -16.84
N THR A 42 -6.65 6.23 -15.69
CA THR A 42 -7.49 6.06 -14.51
C THR A 42 -8.86 6.70 -14.75
N LYS A 43 -9.92 5.92 -14.56
CA LYS A 43 -11.28 6.35 -14.87
C LYS A 43 -11.81 7.31 -13.81
N PRO A 44 -12.77 8.19 -14.14
CA PRO A 44 -13.32 9.15 -13.18
C PRO A 44 -13.85 8.51 -11.89
N GLU A 45 -14.49 7.35 -11.99
CA GLU A 45 -15.04 6.61 -10.86
C GLU A 45 -13.92 6.08 -9.93
N GLU A 46 -12.83 5.60 -10.52
CA GLU A 46 -11.64 5.13 -9.80
C GLU A 46 -10.93 6.30 -9.12
N ARG A 47 -10.74 7.41 -9.83
CA ARG A 47 -10.13 8.64 -9.27
C ARG A 47 -10.89 9.14 -8.06
N LYS A 48 -12.22 9.05 -8.06
CA LYS A 48 -13.03 9.45 -6.90
C LYS A 48 -12.72 8.61 -5.67
N VAL A 49 -12.58 7.29 -5.82
CA VAL A 49 -12.20 6.38 -4.73
C VAL A 49 -10.78 6.67 -4.26
N LEU A 50 -9.84 6.84 -5.19
CA LEU A 50 -8.43 7.10 -4.91
C LEU A 50 -8.21 8.46 -4.23
N LEU A 51 -8.90 9.52 -4.65
CA LEU A 51 -8.86 10.84 -4.01
C LEU A 51 -9.38 10.78 -2.57
N ASN A 52 -10.48 10.06 -2.35
CA ASN A 52 -11.00 9.86 -1.00
C ASN A 52 -9.99 9.10 -0.13
N ALA A 53 -9.42 8.01 -0.64
CA ALA A 53 -8.40 7.24 0.06
C ALA A 53 -7.15 8.07 0.42
N LYS A 54 -6.67 8.91 -0.52
CA LYS A 54 -5.57 9.85 -0.28
C LYS A 54 -5.90 10.82 0.85
N HIS A 55 -7.07 11.45 0.78
CA HIS A 55 -7.50 12.41 1.80
C HIS A 55 -7.53 11.78 3.19
N GLN A 56 -8.10 10.58 3.32
CA GLN A 56 -8.16 9.86 4.61
C GLN A 56 -6.76 9.51 5.13
N LEU A 57 -5.81 9.11 4.26
CA LEU A 57 -4.43 8.88 4.70
C LEU A 57 -3.78 10.17 5.21
N GLU A 58 -3.98 11.27 4.50
CA GLU A 58 -3.39 12.57 4.85
C GLU A 58 -3.95 13.12 6.16
N THR A 59 -5.25 12.92 6.44
CA THR A 59 -5.88 13.31 7.72
C THR A 59 -5.46 12.43 8.91
N GLY A 60 -4.75 11.34 8.66
CA GLY A 60 -4.18 10.49 9.71
C GLY A 60 -4.96 9.22 9.99
N GLU A 61 -5.90 8.82 9.12
CA GLU A 61 -6.60 7.56 9.25
C GLU A 61 -5.66 6.35 9.16
N SER A 62 -6.09 5.25 9.76
CA SER A 62 -5.31 4.02 9.75
C SER A 62 -5.19 3.44 8.33
N VAL A 63 -4.01 2.90 8.00
CA VAL A 63 -3.76 2.21 6.71
C VAL A 63 -4.79 1.10 6.47
N ASN A 64 -5.17 0.36 7.52
CA ASN A 64 -6.17 -0.71 7.40
C ASN A 64 -7.55 -0.17 7.00
N TYR A 65 -7.97 0.96 7.58
CA TYR A 65 -9.22 1.61 7.21
C TYR A 65 -9.19 2.05 5.74
N VAL A 66 -8.08 2.66 5.30
CA VAL A 66 -7.97 3.13 3.91
C VAL A 66 -7.90 1.97 2.92
N CYS A 67 -7.18 0.89 3.23
CA CYS A 67 -7.23 -0.33 2.43
C CYS A 67 -8.67 -0.86 2.27
N ASN A 68 -9.46 -0.81 3.34
CA ASN A 68 -10.87 -1.22 3.28
C ASN A 68 -11.72 -0.28 2.42
N LEU A 69 -11.51 1.03 2.52
CA LEU A 69 -12.19 2.01 1.65
C LEU A 69 -11.90 1.76 0.17
N ILE A 70 -10.63 1.50 -0.16
CA ILE A 70 -10.22 1.19 -1.54
C ILE A 70 -10.91 -0.08 -2.03
N ARG A 71 -10.93 -1.14 -1.20
CA ARG A 71 -11.63 -2.39 -1.55
C ARG A 71 -13.12 -2.16 -1.77
N VAL A 72 -13.82 -1.58 -0.81
CA VAL A 72 -15.28 -1.33 -0.92
C VAL A 72 -15.61 -0.45 -2.12
N GLY A 73 -14.77 0.53 -2.44
CA GLY A 73 -14.97 1.42 -3.59
C GLY A 73 -14.66 0.76 -4.94
N LEU A 74 -13.67 -0.13 -5.02
CA LEU A 74 -13.21 -0.74 -6.27
C LEU A 74 -13.78 -2.14 -6.52
N ASP A 75 -14.19 -2.89 -5.50
CA ASP A 75 -14.74 -4.25 -5.62
C ASP A 75 -15.90 -4.32 -6.64
N PRO A 76 -16.89 -3.40 -6.63
CA PRO A 76 -17.97 -3.44 -7.62
C PRO A 76 -17.49 -3.26 -9.07
N LEU A 77 -16.45 -2.46 -9.28
CA LEU A 77 -15.83 -2.24 -10.59
C LEU A 77 -14.97 -3.44 -11.00
N SER A 78 -14.29 -4.06 -10.03
CA SER A 78 -13.47 -5.25 -10.19
C SER A 78 -14.31 -6.44 -10.65
N TRP A 79 -15.45 -6.69 -9.99
CA TRP A 79 -16.40 -7.76 -10.38
C TRP A 79 -16.94 -7.59 -11.79
N GLN A 80 -17.04 -6.35 -12.27
CA GLN A 80 -17.49 -6.04 -13.63
C GLN A 80 -16.35 -6.02 -14.66
N SER A 81 -15.10 -6.34 -14.25
CA SER A 81 -13.90 -6.21 -15.09
C SER A 81 -13.75 -4.81 -15.71
N LYS A 82 -14.19 -3.77 -14.97
CA LYS A 82 -14.19 -2.38 -15.42
C LYS A 82 -13.02 -1.57 -14.88
N LEU A 83 -12.16 -2.15 -14.04
CA LEU A 83 -10.98 -1.46 -13.54
C LEU A 83 -9.97 -1.20 -14.67
N SER A 84 -9.34 -0.03 -14.66
CA SER A 84 -8.14 0.26 -15.44
C SER A 84 -7.00 -0.65 -15.01
N LYS A 85 -6.03 -0.86 -15.91
CA LYS A 85 -4.95 -1.84 -15.69
C LYS A 85 -4.11 -1.49 -14.44
N GLY A 86 -3.77 -0.22 -14.27
CA GLY A 86 -3.03 0.27 -13.10
C GLY A 86 -3.80 0.05 -11.80
N VAL A 87 -5.09 0.42 -11.78
CA VAL A 87 -5.95 0.28 -10.60
C VAL A 87 -6.23 -1.19 -10.27
N THR A 88 -6.36 -2.05 -11.28
CA THR A 88 -6.51 -3.51 -11.09
C THR A 88 -5.31 -4.09 -10.35
N LYS A 89 -4.09 -3.73 -10.78
CA LYS A 89 -2.85 -4.21 -10.14
C LYS A 89 -2.81 -3.77 -8.68
N PHE A 90 -3.05 -2.49 -8.42
CA PHE A 90 -3.03 -1.93 -7.07
C PHE A 90 -4.11 -2.53 -6.16
N HIS A 91 -5.33 -2.72 -6.67
CA HIS A 91 -6.42 -3.38 -5.94
C HIS A 91 -6.04 -4.80 -5.53
N TYR A 92 -5.39 -5.55 -6.43
CA TYR A 92 -4.91 -6.91 -6.15
C TYR A 92 -3.79 -6.94 -5.11
N GLU A 93 -2.85 -5.99 -5.16
CA GLU A 93 -1.79 -5.84 -4.16
C GLU A 93 -2.36 -5.61 -2.76
N ILE A 94 -3.37 -4.72 -2.63
CA ILE A 94 -4.08 -4.51 -1.37
C ILE A 94 -4.82 -5.78 -0.92
N ALA A 95 -5.50 -6.46 -1.85
CA ALA A 95 -6.29 -7.64 -1.53
C ALA A 95 -5.45 -8.80 -0.99
N ASN A 96 -4.22 -8.97 -1.49
CA ASN A 96 -3.28 -9.99 -1.06
C ASN A 96 -2.43 -9.57 0.14
N GLY A 97 -2.63 -8.36 0.68
CA GLY A 97 -1.81 -7.82 1.75
C GLY A 97 -0.36 -7.56 1.33
N ALA A 98 -0.10 -7.40 0.02
CA ALA A 98 1.20 -6.99 -0.47
C ALA A 98 1.51 -5.60 0.08
N ARG A 99 2.62 -5.50 0.80
CA ARG A 99 3.07 -4.30 1.52
C ARG A 99 4.57 -4.19 1.34
N PRO A 100 5.15 -2.97 1.34
CA PRO A 100 6.59 -2.82 1.36
C PRO A 100 7.14 -3.61 2.54
N VAL A 101 7.99 -4.57 2.26
CA VAL A 101 8.88 -5.15 3.26
C VAL A 101 9.92 -4.08 3.57
N SER A 102 10.12 -3.80 4.86
CA SER A 102 11.05 -2.79 5.39
C SER A 102 12.38 -2.77 4.63
N HIS A 103 13.03 -1.60 4.51
CA HIS A 103 14.14 -1.28 3.60
C HIS A 103 15.24 -2.35 3.37
N GLN A 104 15.45 -3.30 4.29
CA GLN A 104 16.36 -4.45 4.10
C GLN A 104 15.85 -5.57 3.19
N ALA A 105 14.54 -5.69 2.99
CA ALA A 105 13.92 -6.67 2.08
C ALA A 105 13.29 -6.03 0.83
N GLY A 106 13.12 -4.69 0.82
CA GLY A 106 12.64 -3.92 -0.34
C GLY A 106 13.51 -4.03 -1.60
N ALA A 107 14.82 -4.29 -1.46
CA ALA A 107 15.72 -4.54 -2.58
C ALA A 107 15.38 -5.83 -3.37
N LEU A 108 14.71 -6.80 -2.74
CA LEU A 108 14.26 -8.04 -3.38
C LEU A 108 12.79 -7.96 -3.82
N GLY A 109 11.93 -7.25 -3.09
CA GLY A 109 10.50 -7.11 -3.42
C GLY A 109 10.21 -6.26 -4.67
N GLY A 110 10.95 -5.16 -4.86
CA GLY A 110 10.83 -4.32 -6.06
C GLY A 110 11.29 -5.04 -7.34
N ALA A 111 12.34 -5.86 -7.23
CA ALA A 111 12.81 -6.71 -8.33
C ALA A 111 11.85 -7.89 -8.59
N ALA A 112 11.28 -8.50 -7.54
CA ALA A 112 10.34 -9.61 -7.68
C ALA A 112 9.00 -9.19 -8.31
N LEU A 113 8.45 -8.02 -7.98
CA LEU A 113 7.26 -7.48 -8.67
C LEU A 113 7.57 -7.05 -10.11
N GLY A 114 8.78 -6.56 -10.39
CA GLY A 114 9.23 -6.28 -11.76
C GLY A 114 9.36 -7.56 -12.62
N LEU A 115 9.85 -8.65 -12.03
CA LEU A 115 10.08 -9.92 -12.73
C LEU A 115 8.83 -10.80 -12.83
N ALA A 116 7.98 -10.87 -11.80
CA ALA A 116 6.78 -11.72 -11.79
C ALA A 116 5.70 -11.29 -12.80
N PHE A 117 5.71 -10.04 -13.26
CA PHE A 117 4.73 -9.52 -14.22
C PHE A 117 5.30 -9.16 -15.59
N SER A 118 6.62 -9.34 -15.80
CA SER A 118 7.22 -9.28 -17.14
C SER A 118 6.68 -10.39 -18.07
N ASP A 119 6.06 -11.43 -17.52
CA ASP A 119 5.55 -12.58 -18.28
C ASP A 119 4.04 -12.51 -18.60
N ILE A 120 3.30 -11.56 -18.01
CA ILE A 120 1.84 -11.41 -18.25
C ILE A 120 1.50 -10.65 -19.54
N GLY A 121 2.53 -10.15 -20.25
CA GLY A 121 2.40 -9.46 -21.54
C GLY A 121 2.82 -10.29 -22.76
N ARG A 122 3.19 -11.57 -22.59
CA ARG A 122 3.61 -12.44 -23.70
C ARG A 122 2.57 -13.55 -23.95
N ARG A 123 1.38 -13.18 -24.42
CA ARG A 123 0.49 -14.04 -25.21
C ARG A 123 -0.35 -13.21 -26.15
#